data_AF-A0A2N2QTR3-F1
#
_entry.id   AF-A0A2N2QTR3-F1
#
_cell.length_a   1.000
_cell.length_b   1.000
_cell.length_c   1.000
_cell.angle_alpha   90.00
_cell.angle_beta   90.00
_cell.angle_gamma   90.00
#
_symmetry.space_group_name_H-M   'P 1'
#
loop_
_entity.id
_entity.type
_entity.pdbx_description
1 polymer ?
#
loop_
_entity_poly.entity_id
_entity_poly.type
_entity_poly.pdbx_seq_one_letter_code
_entity_poly.pdbx_strand_id
1 'polypeptide(L)'
;MTAAPINILVLCTGNSARSILGEALFNHLGGGRIRAFSAGSQPSGKVNPVALETLEQHGIPLPEARSKSWDEFAAPGAPEIDYIFTVCASAAGEACPIWLGHPTTAHWGIADPAHVEPMEARRVAFERAYELLRQRVEAFVRLPLESMSTVEVKAAAARIHQECEQ
;
A
#
# COMPACT_ATOMS: atom_id res chain seq x y z
N MET A 1 18.80 10.49 18.73
CA MET A 1 18.78 9.24 17.96
C MET A 1 17.33 9.04 17.54
N THR A 2 16.97 9.38 16.31
CA THR A 2 15.64 9.06 15.78
C THR A 2 15.57 7.56 15.57
N ALA A 3 14.50 6.92 16.07
CA ALA A 3 14.26 5.50 15.79
C ALA A 3 14.25 5.25 14.28
N ALA A 4 14.64 4.05 13.85
CA ALA A 4 14.54 3.66 12.45
C ALA A 4 13.08 3.77 11.97
N PRO A 5 12.83 4.21 10.72
CA PRO A 5 11.47 4.31 10.20
C PRO A 5 10.83 2.94 10.09
N ILE A 6 9.52 2.88 10.31
CA ILE A 6 8.71 1.68 10.11
C ILE A 6 8.57 1.43 8.61
N ASN A 7 9.03 0.27 8.14
CA ASN A 7 8.98 -0.11 6.74
C ASN A 7 7.67 -0.81 6.42
N ILE A 8 6.94 -0.26 5.45
CA ILE A 8 5.65 -0.81 5.00
C ILE A 8 5.76 -1.24 3.54
N LEU A 9 5.25 -2.43 3.20
CA LEU A 9 5.15 -2.90 1.83
C LEU A 9 3.69 -3.05 1.40
N VAL A 10 3.30 -2.31 0.36
CA VAL A 10 1.96 -2.37 -0.23
C VAL A 10 1.98 -3.27 -1.46
N LEU A 11 1.18 -4.32 -1.44
CA LEU A 11 1.15 -5.34 -2.48
C LEU A 11 -0.15 -5.30 -3.28
N CYS A 12 -0.02 -5.24 -4.60
CA CYS A 12 -1.12 -5.56 -5.52
C CYS A 12 -0.59 -6.35 -6.71
N THR A 13 -1.43 -7.06 -7.46
CA THR A 13 -1.00 -7.93 -8.57
C THR A 13 -0.05 -7.21 -9.56
N GLY A 14 -0.49 -6.10 -10.15
CA GLY A 14 0.25 -5.43 -11.22
C GLY A 14 1.30 -4.39 -10.81
N ASN A 15 1.37 -4.00 -9.53
CA ASN A 15 2.09 -2.80 -9.08
C ASN A 15 1.97 -1.60 -10.03
N SER A 16 0.73 -1.23 -10.34
CA SER A 16 0.43 -0.22 -11.37
C SER A 16 -0.51 0.88 -10.88
N ALA A 17 -1.46 0.56 -10.00
CA ALA A 17 -2.48 1.50 -9.54
C ALA A 17 -2.57 1.56 -8.01
N ARG A 18 -3.35 0.66 -7.39
CA ARG A 18 -3.66 0.69 -5.95
C ARG A 18 -2.42 0.69 -5.05
N SER A 19 -1.42 -0.13 -5.33
CA SER A 19 -0.21 -0.15 -4.50
C SER A 19 0.67 1.09 -4.66
N ILE A 20 0.63 1.74 -5.84
CA ILE A 20 1.32 3.03 -6.06
C ILE A 20 0.63 4.15 -5.26
N LEU A 21 -0.70 4.21 -5.29
CA LEU A 21 -1.47 5.13 -4.45
C LEU A 21 -1.16 4.91 -2.96
N GLY A 22 -1.14 3.64 -2.52
CA GLY A 22 -0.84 3.28 -1.14
C GLY A 22 0.57 3.69 -0.69
N GLU A 23 1.60 3.40 -1.49
CA GLU A 23 2.99 3.81 -1.20
C GLU A 23 3.12 5.32 -1.06
N ALA A 24 2.54 6.09 -1.98
CA ALA A 24 2.60 7.55 -1.95
C ALA A 24 1.88 8.10 -0.71
N LEU A 25 0.69 7.58 -0.39
CA LEU A 25 -0.08 7.99 0.78
C LEU A 25 0.65 7.69 2.10
N PHE A 26 1.20 6.49 2.26
CA PHE A 26 1.94 6.15 3.48
C PHE A 26 3.19 7.02 3.66
N ASN A 27 3.95 7.27 2.60
CA ASN A 27 5.13 8.13 2.67
C ASN A 27 4.76 9.59 2.99
N HIS A 28 3.68 10.10 2.39
CA HIS A 28 3.23 11.47 2.62
C HIS A 28 2.66 11.66 4.04
N LEU A 29 1.72 10.80 4.45
CA LEU A 29 1.02 10.91 5.73
C LEU A 29 1.83 10.38 6.91
N GLY A 30 2.82 9.52 6.65
CA GLY A 30 3.71 8.95 7.65
C GLY A 30 4.70 9.95 8.25
N GLY A 31 4.88 11.13 7.66
CA GLY A 31 5.66 12.23 8.25
C GLY A 31 7.10 11.86 8.62
N GLY A 32 7.73 10.96 7.86
CA GLY A 32 9.08 10.45 8.11
C GLY A 32 9.19 9.36 9.20
N ARG A 33 8.10 9.02 9.90
CA ARG A 33 8.03 7.84 10.79
C ARG A 33 7.90 6.54 10.01
N ILE A 34 7.30 6.61 8.83
CA ILE A 34 7.05 5.48 7.95
C ILE A 34 7.84 5.66 6.67
N ARG A 35 8.41 4.55 6.20
CA ARG A 35 8.97 4.41 4.87
C ARG A 35 8.19 3.33 4.14
N ALA A 36 7.40 3.74 3.16
CA ALA A 36 6.60 2.80 2.40
C ALA A 36 7.23 2.47 1.05
N PHE A 37 6.97 1.24 0.63
CA PHE A 37 7.33 0.67 -0.64
C PHE A 37 6.09 0.00 -1.25
N SER A 38 6.06 -0.17 -2.56
CA SER A 38 5.07 -1.01 -3.22
C SER A 38 5.72 -2.07 -4.11
N ALA A 39 5.01 -3.17 -4.30
CA ALA A 39 5.41 -4.19 -5.26
C ALA A 39 4.20 -4.97 -5.77
N GLY A 40 4.44 -5.88 -6.70
CA GLY A 40 3.42 -6.78 -7.19
C GLY A 40 3.95 -8.16 -7.51
N SER A 41 3.04 -9.12 -7.49
CA SER A 41 3.34 -10.52 -7.81
C SER A 41 3.49 -10.75 -9.31
N GLN A 42 2.81 -9.95 -10.13
CA GLN A 42 2.91 -9.95 -11.59
C GLN A 42 3.00 -8.51 -12.07
N PRO A 43 4.14 -7.82 -11.85
CA PRO A 43 4.30 -6.42 -12.17
C PRO A 43 4.02 -6.17 -13.66
N SER A 44 3.18 -5.16 -13.95
CA SER A 44 2.83 -4.79 -15.33
C SER A 44 4.01 -4.13 -16.09
N GLY A 45 5.08 -3.77 -15.37
CA GLY A 45 6.22 -3.04 -15.91
C GLY A 45 5.96 -1.54 -16.12
N LYS A 46 4.71 -1.07 -15.94
CA LYS A 46 4.33 0.34 -16.10
C LYS A 46 3.32 0.78 -15.06
N VAL A 47 3.58 1.94 -14.46
CA VAL A 47 2.63 2.61 -13.57
C VAL A 47 1.45 3.16 -14.40
N ASN A 48 0.23 3.02 -13.87
CA ASN A 48 -0.97 3.51 -14.53
C ASN A 48 -0.97 5.05 -14.47
N PRO A 49 -1.10 5.76 -15.61
CA PRO A 49 -1.04 7.22 -15.62
C PRO A 49 -2.16 7.86 -14.79
N VAL A 50 -3.35 7.25 -14.71
CA VAL A 50 -4.46 7.77 -13.90
C VAL A 50 -4.13 7.71 -12.41
N ALA A 51 -3.32 6.74 -11.96
CA ALA A 51 -2.84 6.73 -10.58
C ALA A 51 -1.96 7.95 -10.27
N LEU A 52 -1.11 8.33 -11.23
CA LEU A 52 -0.24 9.49 -11.11
C LEU A 52 -1.04 10.79 -11.15
N GLU A 53 -1.99 10.91 -12.09
CA GLU A 53 -2.91 12.03 -12.20
C GLU A 53 -3.68 12.24 -10.89
N THR A 54 -4.22 11.17 -10.28
CA THR A 54 -4.94 11.26 -9.00
C THR A 54 -4.03 11.76 -7.88
N LEU A 55 -2.79 11.27 -7.78
CA LEU A 55 -1.86 11.75 -6.74
C LEU A 55 -1.50 13.23 -6.93
N GLU A 56 -1.24 13.65 -8.17
CA GLU A 56 -0.95 15.04 -8.50
C GLU A 56 -2.13 15.97 -8.16
N GLN A 57 -3.36 15.56 -8.47
CA GLN A 57 -4.58 16.32 -8.16
C GLN A 57 -4.75 16.59 -6.65
N HIS A 58 -4.33 15.64 -5.81
CA HIS A 58 -4.39 15.78 -4.35
C HIS A 58 -3.11 16.36 -3.73
N GLY A 59 -2.14 16.79 -4.56
CA GLY A 59 -0.88 17.37 -4.09
C GLY A 59 0.02 16.37 -3.35
N ILE A 60 -0.15 15.07 -3.60
CA ILE A 60 0.65 14.02 -2.98
C ILE A 60 1.96 13.88 -3.78
N PRO A 61 3.13 14.11 -3.16
CA PRO A 61 4.41 13.97 -3.84
C PRO A 61 4.62 12.52 -4.24
N LEU A 62 5.01 12.34 -5.50
CA LEU A 62 5.29 11.03 -6.04
C LEU A 62 6.75 10.65 -5.77
N PRO A 63 7.05 9.51 -5.13
CA PRO A 63 8.39 8.92 -5.26
C PRO A 63 8.64 8.52 -6.72
N GLU A 64 9.87 8.16 -7.10
CA GLU A 64 10.16 7.57 -8.41
C GLU A 64 9.40 6.24 -8.59
N ALA A 65 8.11 6.34 -8.93
CA ALA A 65 7.18 5.23 -8.91
C ALA A 65 7.52 4.30 -10.07
N ARG A 66 7.84 3.05 -9.74
CA ARG A 66 8.10 2.00 -10.72
C ARG A 66 7.28 0.77 -10.40
N SER A 67 6.83 0.09 -11.44
CA SER A 67 6.29 -1.26 -11.31
C SER A 67 7.44 -2.24 -11.12
N LYS A 68 7.44 -2.97 -10.00
CA LYS A 68 8.51 -3.89 -9.57
C LYS A 68 7.96 -5.17 -8.96
N SER A 69 8.75 -6.24 -9.07
CA SER A 69 8.39 -7.52 -8.47
C SER A 69 8.57 -7.44 -6.97
N TRP A 70 7.70 -8.14 -6.26
CA TRP A 70 7.82 -8.34 -4.81
C TRP A 70 9.05 -9.17 -4.42
N ASP A 71 9.69 -9.86 -5.37
CA ASP A 71 10.89 -10.68 -5.15
C ASP A 71 12.10 -9.81 -4.77
N GLU A 72 12.10 -8.55 -5.20
CA GLU A 72 13.12 -7.57 -4.84
C GLU A 72 13.15 -7.29 -3.34
N PHE A 73 12.02 -7.49 -2.65
CA PHE A 73 11.88 -7.31 -1.21
C PHE A 73 12.13 -8.61 -0.42
N ALA A 74 12.27 -9.74 -1.11
CA ALA A 74 12.67 -11.02 -0.53
C ALA A 74 14.16 -11.33 -0.75
N ALA A 75 14.86 -10.53 -1.57
CA ALA A 75 16.27 -10.72 -1.87
C ALA A 75 17.20 -10.35 -0.70
N PRO A 76 18.40 -10.95 -0.60
CA PRO A 76 19.40 -10.53 0.37
C PRO A 76 19.75 -9.04 0.24
N GLY A 77 19.74 -8.30 1.34
CA GLY A 77 20.00 -6.85 1.36
C GLY A 77 18.77 -5.99 1.06
N ALA A 78 17.60 -6.60 0.85
CA ALA A 78 16.33 -5.89 0.85
C ALA A 78 16.06 -5.21 2.21
N PRO A 79 15.27 -4.13 2.24
CA PRO A 79 14.84 -3.52 3.49
C PRO A 79 14.03 -4.53 4.31
N GLU A 80 14.26 -4.58 5.63
CA GLU A 80 13.42 -5.35 6.54
C GLU A 80 12.03 -4.72 6.58
N ILE A 81 11.00 -5.51 6.28
CA ILE A 81 9.62 -5.04 6.24
C ILE A 81 8.95 -5.36 7.57
N ASP A 82 8.32 -4.36 8.19
CA ASP A 82 7.56 -4.54 9.44
C ASP A 82 6.12 -4.95 9.15
N TYR A 83 5.50 -4.29 8.17
CA TYR A 83 4.08 -4.48 7.84
C TYR A 83 3.84 -4.64 6.34
N ILE A 84 2.97 -5.58 5.98
CA ILE A 84 2.53 -5.80 4.60
C ILE A 84 1.03 -5.51 4.49
N PHE A 85 0.66 -4.68 3.52
CA PHE A 85 -0.74 -4.43 3.16
C PHE A 85 -1.03 -4.99 1.78
N THR A 86 -1.89 -6.00 1.70
CA THR A 86 -2.39 -6.50 0.42
C THR A 86 -3.67 -5.74 0.05
N VAL A 87 -3.70 -5.13 -1.14
CA VAL A 87 -4.83 -4.28 -1.59
C VAL A 87 -5.66 -4.91 -2.72
N CYS A 88 -5.29 -6.11 -3.18
CA CYS A 88 -6.10 -6.94 -4.06
C CYS A 88 -6.28 -8.34 -3.48
N ALA A 89 -7.43 -8.97 -3.75
CA ALA A 89 -7.73 -10.31 -3.27
C ALA A 89 -6.73 -11.35 -3.80
N SER A 90 -6.25 -11.20 -5.04
CA SER A 90 -5.26 -12.09 -5.64
C SER A 90 -3.91 -12.05 -4.90
N ALA A 91 -3.41 -10.87 -4.51
CA ALA A 91 -2.16 -10.78 -3.74
C ALA A 91 -2.29 -11.32 -2.30
N ALA A 92 -3.52 -11.39 -1.76
CA ALA A 92 -3.77 -11.98 -0.46
C ALA A 92 -3.81 -13.52 -0.50
N GLY A 93 -4.16 -14.12 -1.65
CA GLY A 93 -4.32 -15.57 -1.83
C GLY A 93 -3.17 -16.27 -2.54
N GLU A 94 -2.21 -15.52 -3.11
CA GLU A 94 -1.01 -16.09 -3.73
C GLU A 94 0.01 -16.55 -2.68
N ALA A 95 0.79 -17.58 -3.02
CA ALA A 95 1.83 -18.12 -2.15
C ALA A 95 2.90 -17.04 -1.88
N CYS A 96 2.73 -16.30 -0.78
CA CYS A 96 3.63 -15.25 -0.38
C CYS A 96 5.05 -15.82 -0.21
N PRO A 97 6.08 -15.15 -0.76
CA PRO A 97 7.46 -15.53 -0.49
C PRO A 97 7.76 -15.42 1.01
N ILE A 98 8.78 -16.15 1.47
CA ILE A 98 9.26 -16.04 2.85
C ILE A 98 9.95 -14.69 2.99
N TRP A 99 9.28 -13.77 3.69
CA TRP A 99 9.81 -12.46 4.00
C TRP A 99 10.82 -12.52 5.15
N LEU A 100 11.95 -11.84 4.99
CA LEU A 100 12.89 -11.60 6.09
C LEU A 100 12.17 -10.79 7.19
N GLY A 101 12.34 -11.19 8.45
CA GLY A 101 11.76 -10.48 9.61
C GLY A 101 10.32 -10.85 9.99
N HIS A 102 9.65 -11.75 9.26
CA HIS A 102 8.26 -12.19 9.54
C HIS A 102 7.27 -11.01 9.72
N PRO A 103 7.11 -10.15 8.69
CA PRO A 103 6.22 -9.00 8.72
C PRO A 103 4.78 -9.39 9.08
N THR A 104 4.11 -8.44 9.72
CA THR A 104 2.69 -8.56 10.00
C THR A 104 1.88 -8.17 8.76
N THR A 105 1.06 -9.10 8.27
CA THR A 105 0.24 -8.88 7.07
C THR A 105 -1.21 -8.53 7.41
N ALA A 106 -1.74 -7.50 6.75
CA ALA A 106 -3.15 -7.13 6.73
C ALA A 106 -3.68 -7.03 5.29
N HIS A 107 -4.99 -7.25 5.13
CA HIS A 107 -5.68 -7.14 3.84
C HIS A 107 -6.63 -5.94 3.86
N TRP A 108 -6.46 -5.03 2.90
CA TRP A 108 -7.32 -3.88 2.66
C TRP A 108 -7.87 -3.96 1.25
N GLY A 109 -8.91 -4.76 1.07
CA GLY A 109 -9.54 -4.97 -0.24
C GLY A 109 -9.99 -3.66 -0.87
N ILE A 110 -9.57 -3.42 -2.11
CA ILE A 110 -9.99 -2.27 -2.92
C ILE A 110 -10.27 -2.75 -4.33
N ALA A 111 -11.45 -2.38 -4.85
CA ALA A 111 -11.86 -2.64 -6.22
C ALA A 111 -10.82 -2.12 -7.22
N ASP A 112 -10.54 -2.89 -8.27
CA ASP A 112 -9.52 -2.50 -9.24
C ASP A 112 -10.02 -1.37 -10.17
N PRO A 113 -9.46 -0.15 -10.10
CA PRO A 113 -9.94 0.93 -10.94
C PRO A 113 -9.37 0.85 -12.37
N ALA A 114 -8.29 0.09 -12.58
CA ALA A 114 -7.52 0.12 -13.83
C ALA A 114 -8.28 -0.36 -15.07
N HIS A 115 -9.25 -1.27 -14.88
CA HIS A 115 -10.03 -1.89 -15.96
C HIS A 115 -11.43 -1.28 -16.14
N VAL A 116 -11.77 -0.24 -15.38
CA VAL A 116 -13.06 0.44 -15.51
C VAL A 116 -13.09 1.22 -16.83
N GLU A 117 -14.22 1.15 -17.53
CA GLU A 117 -14.52 1.89 -18.74
C GLU A 117 -15.92 2.52 -18.62
N PRO A 118 -16.18 3.69 -19.24
CA PRO A 118 -15.24 4.53 -20.00
C PRO A 118 -14.22 5.27 -19.11
N MET A 119 -13.26 5.99 -19.71
CA MET A 119 -12.21 6.74 -18.99
C MET A 119 -12.74 7.66 -17.88
N GLU A 120 -13.89 8.31 -18.06
CA GLU A 120 -14.46 9.16 -17.00
C GLU A 120 -14.88 8.34 -15.77
N ALA A 121 -15.49 7.17 -15.98
CA ALA A 121 -15.81 6.25 -14.89
C ALA A 121 -14.54 5.68 -14.24
N ARG A 122 -13.47 5.48 -15.03
CA ARG A 122 -12.16 5.10 -14.50
C ARG A 122 -11.62 6.13 -13.54
N ARG A 123 -11.62 7.42 -13.88
CA ARG A 123 -11.15 8.49 -12.99
C ARG A 123 -11.94 8.53 -11.68
N VAL A 124 -13.27 8.37 -11.75
CA VAL A 124 -14.13 8.26 -10.55
C VAL A 124 -13.76 7.04 -9.70
N ALA A 125 -13.47 5.90 -10.33
CA ALA A 125 -13.03 4.70 -9.61
C ALA A 125 -11.64 4.89 -8.95
N PHE A 126 -10.72 5.60 -9.61
CA PHE A 126 -9.43 5.97 -9.04
C PHE A 126 -9.58 6.90 -7.84
N GLU A 127 -10.44 7.91 -7.94
CA GLU A 127 -10.74 8.82 -6.83
C GLU A 127 -11.34 8.06 -5.63
N ARG A 128 -12.28 7.14 -5.89
CA ARG A 128 -12.84 6.29 -4.83
C ARG A 128 -11.78 5.40 -4.19
N ALA A 129 -10.89 4.80 -4.98
CA ALA A 129 -9.79 3.99 -4.47
C ALA A 129 -8.80 4.82 -3.64
N TYR A 130 -8.48 6.03 -4.09
CA TYR A 130 -7.65 6.98 -3.38
C TYR A 130 -8.25 7.36 -2.04
N GLU A 131 -9.51 7.77 -1.99
CA GLU A 131 -10.16 8.21 -0.75
C GLU A 131 -10.26 7.07 0.27
N LEU A 132 -10.59 5.85 -0.17
CA LEU A 132 -10.57 4.67 0.70
C LEU A 132 -9.17 4.37 1.25
N LEU A 133 -8.13 4.47 0.42
CA LEU A 133 -6.75 4.31 0.90
C LEU A 133 -6.37 5.41 1.87
N ARG A 134 -6.68 6.66 1.55
CA ARG A 134 -6.34 7.83 2.37
C ARG A 134 -6.93 7.69 3.77
N GLN A 135 -8.22 7.38 3.88
CA GLN A 135 -8.88 7.17 5.18
C GLN A 135 -8.22 6.05 6.00
N ARG A 136 -7.93 4.90 5.35
CA ARG A 136 -7.30 3.75 6.02
C ARG A 136 -5.88 4.06 6.45
N VAL A 137 -5.08 4.68 5.59
CA VAL A 137 -3.71 5.11 5.89
C VAL A 137 -3.70 6.14 7.00
N GLU A 138 -4.54 7.18 6.94
CA GLU A 138 -4.66 8.19 7.99
C GLU A 138 -4.99 7.59 9.35
N ALA A 139 -5.94 6.65 9.40
CA ALA A 139 -6.28 5.95 10.64
C ALA A 139 -5.10 5.12 11.15
N PHE A 140 -4.36 4.46 10.26
CA PHE A 140 -3.24 3.60 10.61
C PHE A 140 -2.02 4.38 11.11
N VAL A 141 -1.63 5.47 10.44
CA VAL A 141 -0.45 6.26 10.84
C VAL A 141 -0.63 7.00 12.17
N ARG A 142 -1.88 7.20 12.61
CA ARG A 142 -2.22 7.74 13.93
C ARG A 142 -2.07 6.73 15.07
N LEU A 143 -1.93 5.43 14.77
CA LEU A 143 -1.71 4.42 15.79
C LEU A 143 -0.33 4.61 16.46
N PRO A 144 -0.19 4.27 17.75
CA PRO A 144 1.08 4.28 18.46
C PRO A 144 1.88 2.99 18.15
N LEU A 145 2.22 2.81 16.87
CA LEU A 145 2.83 1.59 16.31
C LEU A 145 4.09 1.13 17.05
N GLU A 146 4.86 2.07 17.61
CA GLU A 146 6.09 1.82 18.35
C GLU A 146 5.87 1.13 19.71
N SER A 147 4.64 1.17 20.23
CA SER A 147 4.26 0.57 21.52
C SER A 147 3.33 -0.62 21.41
N MET A 148 2.76 -0.85 20.22
CA MET A 148 1.81 -1.93 19.97
C MET A 148 2.54 -3.22 19.59
N SER A 149 2.03 -4.35 20.05
CA SER A 149 2.44 -5.66 19.55
C SER A 149 1.97 -5.87 18.11
N THR A 150 2.64 -6.76 17.38
CA THR A 150 2.27 -7.16 16.01
C THR A 150 0.82 -7.65 15.92
N VAL A 151 0.33 -8.36 16.94
CA VAL A 151 -1.06 -8.84 17.03
C VAL A 151 -2.05 -7.69 17.14
N GLU A 152 -1.75 -6.68 17.96
CA GLU A 152 -2.59 -5.49 18.12
C GLU A 152 -2.62 -4.66 16.84
N VAL A 153 -1.47 -4.48 16.18
CA VAL A 153 -1.41 -3.74 14.90
C VAL A 153 -2.20 -4.47 13.82
N LYS A 154 -2.10 -5.81 13.75
CA LYS A 154 -2.91 -6.60 12.81
C LYS A 154 -4.41 -6.43 13.06
N ALA A 155 -4.83 -6.51 14.32
CA ALA A 155 -6.23 -6.33 14.70
C ALA A 155 -6.73 -4.91 14.38
N ALA A 156 -5.91 -3.90 14.66
CA ALA A 156 -6.22 -2.51 14.34
C ALA A 156 -6.34 -2.28 12.82
N ALA A 157 -5.42 -2.82 12.02
CA ALA A 157 -5.48 -2.75 10.57
C ALA A 157 -6.73 -3.42 10.00
N ALA A 158 -7.14 -4.58 10.55
CA ALA A 158 -8.37 -5.26 10.14
C ALA A 158 -9.63 -4.45 10.52
N ARG A 159 -9.64 -3.84 11.71
CA ARG A 159 -10.74 -2.98 12.15
C ARG A 159 -10.87 -1.72 11.27
N ILE A 160 -9.77 -1.06 10.96
CA ILE A 160 -9.73 0.09 10.04
C ILE A 160 -10.33 -0.27 8.69
N HIS A 161 -10.07 -1.49 8.18
CA HIS A 161 -10.68 -1.95 6.94
C HIS A 161 -12.21 -2.00 7.02
N GLN A 162 -12.74 -2.61 8.09
CA GLN A 162 -14.17 -2.83 8.30
C GLN A 162 -14.94 -1.53 8.59
N GLU A 163 -14.31 -0.57 9.26
CA GLU A 163 -14.91 0.74 9.56
C GLU A 163 -15.04 1.60 8.29
N CYS A 164 -14.09 1.51 7.35
CA CYS A 164 -14.11 2.24 6.08
C CYS A 164 -14.95 1.58 4.97
N GLU A 165 -15.51 0.38 5.18
CA GLU A 165 -16.45 -0.25 4.23
C GLU A 165 -17.91 0.12 4.47
N GLN A 166 -18.22 0.76 5.60
CA GLN A 166 -19.54 1.26 5.99
C GLN A 166 -19.76 2.68 5.48
#